data_AF-A0A1X7UTJ5-F1
#
_entry.id   AF-A0A1X7UTJ5-F1
#
_cell.length_a   1.000
_cell.length_b   1.000
_cell.length_c   1.000
_cell.angle_alpha   90.00
_cell.angle_beta   90.00
_cell.angle_gamma   90.00
#
_symmetry.space_group_name_H-M   'P 1'
#
loop_
_entity.id
_entity.type
_entity.pdbx_description
1 polymer ?
#
loop_
_entity_poly.entity_id
_entity_poly.type
_entity_poly.pdbx_seq_one_letter_code
_entity_poly.pdbx_strand_id
1 'polypeptide(L)'
;MVIIDEVSMVSSLNLTYIHMRMNDLFESDEWFGGKNVLFVGDILQLQPVRGQPVFDKVTASTLKYRLGSMGAVNIWRDTVTYDELTINERQKTDKKFLEMLDKVRRGFPDNETLATLSERVFLMPIVKKFKILQQRGNAPVCLFPKVDMCKEFNETMLANLPSPTVKIRATNLFDGTGNIHVSRKKDDDLEKKVEKKLKELN
;
A
#
# COMPACT_ATOMS: atom_id res chain seq x y z
N MET A 1 -10.52 0.95 23.53
CA MET A 1 -10.72 1.69 22.27
C MET A 1 -9.70 1.17 21.28
N VAL A 2 -10.11 0.94 20.03
CA VAL A 2 -9.24 0.53 18.91
C VAL A 2 -9.28 1.63 17.86
N ILE A 3 -8.12 1.98 17.29
CA ILE A 3 -8.03 2.92 16.18
C ILE A 3 -7.48 2.17 14.97
N ILE A 4 -8.17 2.27 13.84
CA ILE A 4 -7.77 1.68 12.57
C ILE A 4 -7.53 2.83 11.60
N ASP A 5 -6.25 3.13 11.39
CA ASP A 5 -5.80 4.15 10.43
C ASP A 5 -5.68 3.55 9.02
N GLU A 6 -5.73 4.41 8.01
CA GLU A 6 -5.74 4.08 6.59
C GLU A 6 -6.74 2.97 6.22
N VAL A 7 -7.98 3.16 6.67
CA VAL A 7 -9.06 2.17 6.54
C VAL A 7 -9.38 1.78 5.09
N SER A 8 -9.02 2.59 4.10
CA SER A 8 -9.20 2.28 2.67
C SER A 8 -8.45 1.02 2.24
N MET A 9 -7.33 0.72 2.90
CA MET A 9 -6.50 -0.45 2.61
C MET A 9 -6.95 -1.70 3.40
N VAL A 10 -7.91 -1.55 4.33
CA VAL A 10 -8.50 -2.67 5.07
C VAL A 10 -9.59 -3.31 4.22
N SER A 11 -9.47 -4.61 3.96
CA SER A 11 -10.52 -5.33 3.27
C SER A 11 -11.71 -5.62 4.18
N SER A 12 -12.91 -5.73 3.61
CA SER A 12 -14.11 -6.16 4.35
C SER A 12 -13.91 -7.51 5.04
N LEU A 13 -13.15 -8.43 4.43
CA LEU A 13 -12.79 -9.71 5.05
C LEU A 13 -11.88 -9.54 6.28
N ASN A 14 -10.86 -8.66 6.20
CA ASN A 14 -9.99 -8.38 7.34
C ASN A 14 -10.77 -7.72 8.48
N LEU A 15 -11.71 -6.83 8.16
CA LEU A 15 -12.58 -6.22 9.17
C LEU A 15 -13.42 -7.27 9.89
N THR A 16 -14.00 -8.23 9.15
CA THR A 16 -14.72 -9.37 9.76
C THR A 16 -13.82 -10.21 10.65
N TYR A 17 -12.59 -10.47 10.22
CA TYR A 17 -11.64 -11.21 11.05
C TYR A 17 -11.30 -10.46 12.34
N ILE A 18 -11.05 -9.14 12.27
CA ILE A 18 -10.82 -8.30 13.45
C ILE A 18 -12.01 -8.39 14.41
N HIS A 19 -13.22 -8.21 13.90
CA HIS A 19 -14.44 -8.32 14.71
C HIS A 19 -14.55 -9.67 15.42
N MET A 20 -14.42 -10.79 14.69
CA MET A 20 -14.49 -12.13 15.28
C MET A 20 -13.42 -12.33 16.36
N ARG A 21 -12.18 -11.91 16.09
CA ARG A 21 -11.09 -12.04 17.07
C ARG A 21 -11.30 -11.18 18.31
N MET A 22 -11.93 -10.02 18.17
CA MET A 22 -12.29 -9.18 19.32
C MET A 22 -13.41 -9.83 20.15
N ASN A 23 -14.42 -10.41 19.50
CA ASN A 23 -15.48 -11.12 20.20
C ASN A 23 -14.94 -12.35 20.96
N ASP A 24 -14.04 -13.13 20.35
CA ASP A 24 -13.35 -14.25 21.01
C ASP A 24 -12.54 -13.78 22.22
N LEU A 25 -11.79 -12.67 22.09
CA LEU A 25 -10.88 -12.18 23.12
C LEU A 25 -11.63 -11.58 24.33
N PHE A 26 -12.75 -10.92 24.07
CA PHE A 26 -13.52 -10.23 25.10
C PHE A 26 -14.75 -11.02 25.55
N GLU A 27 -14.93 -12.25 25.07
CA GLU A 27 -16.05 -13.15 25.40
C GLU A 27 -17.40 -12.43 25.28
N SER A 28 -17.61 -11.74 24.16
CA SER A 28 -18.78 -10.88 23.95
C SER A 28 -19.34 -11.05 22.55
N ASP A 29 -20.67 -11.07 22.46
CA ASP A 29 -21.43 -11.11 21.20
C ASP A 29 -21.71 -9.72 20.63
N GLU A 30 -21.33 -8.65 21.34
CA GLU A 30 -21.47 -7.28 20.86
C GLU A 30 -20.50 -7.00 19.69
N TRP A 31 -20.80 -5.96 18.90
CA TRP A 31 -19.89 -5.51 17.85
C TRP A 31 -18.52 -5.19 18.43
N PHE A 32 -17.47 -5.74 17.80
CA PHE A 32 -16.08 -5.60 18.24
C PHE A 32 -15.85 -5.89 19.74
N GLY A 33 -16.52 -6.90 20.30
CA GLY A 33 -16.40 -7.27 21.71
C GLY A 33 -16.78 -6.15 22.68
N GLY A 34 -17.74 -5.31 22.30
CA GLY A 34 -18.22 -4.17 23.09
C GLY A 34 -17.20 -3.04 23.23
N LYS A 35 -16.23 -2.93 22.33
CA LYS A 35 -15.20 -1.88 22.35
C LYS A 35 -15.48 -0.82 21.31
N ASN A 36 -15.23 0.44 21.68
CA ASN A 36 -15.23 1.55 20.73
C ASN A 36 -14.12 1.37 19.69
N VAL A 37 -14.47 1.44 18.42
CA VAL A 37 -13.55 1.40 17.28
C VAL A 37 -13.68 2.71 16.49
N LEU A 38 -12.55 3.37 16.27
CA LEU A 38 -12.45 4.57 15.44
C LEU A 38 -11.73 4.22 14.13
N PHE A 39 -12.40 4.43 13.01
CA PHE A 39 -11.82 4.30 11.69
C PHE A 39 -11.36 5.66 11.19
N VAL A 40 -10.11 5.73 10.72
CA VAL A 40 -9.52 6.94 10.16
C VAL A 40 -8.94 6.58 8.78
N GLY A 41 -9.10 7.49 7.83
CA GLY A 41 -8.56 7.33 6.49
C GLY A 41 -9.45 7.97 5.43
N ASP A 42 -9.04 7.85 4.18
CA ASP A 42 -9.77 8.36 3.03
C ASP A 42 -10.20 7.20 2.12
N ILE A 43 -11.50 6.91 2.10
CA ILE A 43 -12.08 5.81 1.33
C ILE A 43 -11.87 5.91 -0.19
N LEU A 44 -11.50 7.10 -0.70
CA LEU A 44 -11.20 7.33 -2.11
C LEU A 44 -9.71 7.13 -2.45
N GLN A 45 -8.88 6.73 -1.48
CA GLN A 45 -7.49 6.34 -1.72
C GLN A 45 -7.36 4.88 -2.20
N LEU A 46 -6.16 4.32 -2.10
CA LEU A 46 -5.85 2.98 -2.57
C LEU A 46 -6.73 1.94 -1.90
N GLN A 47 -7.32 1.07 -2.73
CA GLN A 47 -8.10 -0.07 -2.30
C GLN A 47 -7.21 -1.17 -1.68
N PRO A 48 -7.79 -2.14 -0.95
CA PRO A 48 -7.05 -3.25 -0.38
C PRO A 48 -6.39 -4.12 -1.45
N VAL A 49 -5.15 -4.55 -1.21
CA VAL A 49 -4.42 -5.42 -2.14
C VAL A 49 -5.11 -6.78 -2.24
N ARG A 50 -5.61 -7.14 -3.43
CA ARG A 50 -6.35 -8.39 -3.68
C ARG A 50 -7.53 -8.61 -2.73
N GLY A 51 -8.16 -7.53 -2.28
CA GLY A 51 -9.33 -7.54 -1.41
C GLY A 51 -10.44 -6.66 -1.96
N GLN A 52 -11.63 -6.79 -1.36
CA GLN A 52 -12.73 -5.86 -1.60
C GLN A 52 -12.64 -4.72 -0.59
N PRO A 53 -13.00 -3.48 -0.96
CA PRO A 53 -13.11 -2.34 -0.05
C PRO A 53 -13.83 -2.66 1.26
N VAL A 54 -13.50 -1.92 2.32
CA VAL A 54 -14.02 -2.14 3.68
C VAL A 54 -15.56 -2.09 3.75
N PHE A 55 -16.18 -1.28 2.89
CA PHE A 55 -17.62 -1.05 2.82
C PHE A 55 -18.38 -2.08 1.96
N ASP A 56 -17.67 -2.98 1.29
CA ASP A 56 -18.30 -4.02 0.49
C ASP A 56 -18.80 -5.18 1.36
N LYS A 57 -19.95 -5.73 0.98
CA LYS A 57 -20.53 -6.88 1.66
C LYS A 57 -19.67 -8.13 1.44
N VAL A 58 -19.32 -8.82 2.52
CA VAL A 58 -18.70 -10.15 2.43
C VAL A 58 -19.79 -11.21 2.23
N THR A 59 -19.64 -12.06 1.23
CA THR A 59 -20.62 -13.11 0.94
C THR A 59 -20.52 -14.26 1.94
N ALA A 60 -21.64 -14.95 2.20
CA ALA A 60 -21.66 -16.11 3.08
C ALA A 60 -20.75 -17.25 2.59
N SER A 61 -20.60 -17.43 1.27
CA SER A 61 -19.69 -18.42 0.70
C SER A 61 -18.23 -18.09 1.00
N THR A 62 -17.84 -16.82 0.87
CA THR A 62 -16.49 -16.36 1.25
C THR A 62 -16.23 -16.55 2.73
N LEU A 63 -17.18 -16.20 3.60
CA LEU A 63 -17.03 -16.36 5.05
C LEU A 63 -16.96 -17.82 5.46
N LYS A 64 -17.78 -18.69 4.85
CA LYS A 64 -17.74 -20.13 5.10
C LYS A 64 -16.40 -20.72 4.69
N TYR A 65 -15.91 -20.36 3.50
CA TYR A 65 -14.65 -20.89 2.98
C TYR A 65 -13.42 -20.36 3.73
N ARG A 66 -13.41 -19.08 4.10
CA ARG A 66 -12.23 -18.41 4.69
C ARG A 66 -12.19 -18.43 6.21
N LEU A 67 -13.36 -18.37 6.86
CA LEU A 67 -13.50 -18.17 8.31
C LEU A 67 -14.38 -19.23 8.98
N GLY A 68 -14.95 -20.19 8.23
CA GLY A 68 -15.87 -21.19 8.78
C GLY A 68 -17.21 -20.62 9.28
N SER A 69 -17.51 -19.35 9.00
CA SER A 69 -18.72 -18.66 9.47
C SER A 69 -19.85 -18.72 8.43
N MET A 70 -21.10 -18.91 8.89
CA MET A 70 -22.26 -19.14 8.02
C MET A 70 -23.10 -17.90 7.70
N GLY A 71 -22.89 -16.78 8.39
CA GLY A 71 -23.67 -15.55 8.20
C GLY A 71 -22.94 -14.55 7.30
N ALA A 72 -23.61 -14.01 6.27
CA ALA A 72 -23.11 -12.82 5.57
C ALA A 72 -23.29 -11.59 6.46
N VAL A 73 -22.19 -10.90 6.79
CA VAL A 73 -22.22 -9.70 7.65
C VAL A 73 -21.76 -8.49 6.84
N ASN A 74 -22.46 -7.37 6.97
CA ASN A 74 -22.00 -6.08 6.45
C ASN A 74 -21.65 -5.16 7.63
N ILE A 75 -20.53 -5.46 8.30
CA ILE A 75 -20.09 -4.76 9.52
C ILE A 75 -20.02 -3.27 9.28
N TRP A 76 -19.48 -2.83 8.14
CA TRP A 76 -19.37 -1.42 7.82
C TRP A 76 -20.73 -0.72 7.82
N ARG A 77 -21.70 -1.25 7.06
CA ARG A 77 -23.05 -0.69 6.99
C ARG A 77 -23.77 -0.70 8.32
N ASP A 78 -23.59 -1.76 9.11
CA ASP A 78 -24.42 -2.02 10.28
C ASP A 78 -23.87 -1.35 11.56
N THR A 79 -22.59 -0.94 11.57
CA THR A 79 -21.91 -0.45 12.79
C THR A 79 -21.27 0.92 12.67
N VAL A 80 -20.95 1.39 11.46
CA VAL A 80 -20.14 2.60 11.29
C VAL A 80 -21.03 3.84 11.21
N THR A 81 -20.76 4.80 12.08
CA THR A 81 -21.21 6.19 11.92
C THR A 81 -20.12 6.98 11.20
N TYR A 82 -20.51 7.80 10.23
CA TYR A 82 -19.58 8.54 9.37
C TYR A 82 -19.62 10.04 9.64
N ASP A 83 -18.43 10.63 9.83
CA ASP A 83 -18.22 12.06 9.90
C ASP A 83 -17.10 12.44 8.92
N GLU A 84 -17.30 13.48 8.11
CA GLU A 84 -16.33 13.95 7.13
C GLU A 84 -15.53 15.14 7.64
N LEU A 85 -14.19 15.05 7.55
CA LEU A 85 -13.31 16.21 7.72
C LEU A 85 -13.23 17.00 6.41
N THR A 86 -13.70 18.25 6.43
CA THR A 86 -13.77 19.10 5.23
C THR A 86 -12.58 20.06 5.07
N ILE A 87 -11.78 20.24 6.11
CA ILE A 87 -10.65 21.18 6.11
C ILE A 87 -9.35 20.41 5.78
N ASN A 88 -8.75 20.71 4.63
CA ASN A 88 -7.44 20.20 4.24
C ASN A 88 -6.34 21.19 4.63
N GLU A 89 -5.57 20.85 5.65
CA GLU A 89 -4.46 21.67 6.15
C GLU A 89 -3.19 21.56 5.28
N ARG A 90 -3.02 20.47 4.53
CA ARG A 90 -1.79 20.20 3.74
C ARG A 90 -1.65 21.16 2.56
N GLN A 91 -2.75 21.51 1.89
CA GLN A 91 -2.77 22.44 0.74
C GLN A 91 -3.45 23.78 1.07
N LYS A 92 -3.55 24.16 2.35
CA LYS A 92 -4.29 25.35 2.79
C LYS A 92 -3.90 26.66 2.10
N THR A 93 -2.62 26.81 1.74
CA THR A 93 -2.09 28.01 1.10
C THR A 93 -2.23 28.02 -0.42
N ASP A 94 -2.60 26.89 -1.04
CA ASP A 94 -2.72 26.74 -2.50
C ASP A 94 -4.10 26.18 -2.87
N LYS A 95 -5.07 27.09 -2.93
CA LYS A 95 -6.47 26.76 -3.24
C LYS A 95 -6.61 26.14 -4.63
N LYS A 96 -5.85 26.62 -5.63
CA LYS A 96 -5.90 26.07 -7.00
C LYS A 96 -5.44 24.61 -7.00
N PHE A 97 -4.36 24.31 -6.30
CA PHE A 97 -3.88 22.93 -6.20
C PHE A 97 -4.84 22.03 -5.42
N LEU A 98 -5.43 22.53 -4.34
CA LEU A 98 -6.45 21.82 -3.56
C LEU A 98 -7.67 21.44 -4.42
N GLU A 99 -8.19 22.36 -5.23
CA GLU A 99 -9.32 22.11 -6.12
C GLU A 99 -8.98 21.06 -7.20
N MET A 100 -7.76 21.13 -7.77
CA MET A 100 -7.29 20.12 -8.73
C MET A 100 -7.19 18.73 -8.08
N LEU A 101 -6.67 18.64 -6.85
CA LEU A 101 -6.56 17.37 -6.13
C LEU A 101 -7.93 16.76 -5.78
N ASP A 102 -8.93 17.57 -5.41
CA ASP A 102 -10.28 17.05 -5.12
C ASP A 102 -10.94 16.45 -6.38
N LYS A 103 -10.77 17.09 -7.54
CA LYS A 103 -11.24 16.55 -8.84
C LYS A 103 -10.56 15.23 -9.18
N VAL A 104 -9.25 15.13 -8.98
CA VAL A 104 -8.48 13.89 -9.18
C VAL A 104 -8.93 12.81 -8.19
N ARG A 105 -9.09 13.14 -6.91
CA ARG A 105 -9.55 12.23 -5.85
C ARG A 105 -10.90 11.60 -6.17
N ARG A 106 -11.83 12.37 -6.76
CA ARG A 106 -13.16 11.87 -7.17
C ARG A 106 -13.14 11.09 -8.49
N GLY A 107 -12.03 11.10 -9.23
CA GLY A 107 -11.90 10.45 -10.53
C GLY A 107 -12.43 11.26 -11.73
N PHE A 108 -12.67 12.57 -11.57
CA PHE A 108 -13.22 13.44 -12.61
C PHE A 108 -12.35 14.71 -12.83
N PRO A 109 -11.06 14.57 -13.24
CA PRO A 109 -10.24 15.72 -13.56
C PRO A 109 -10.74 16.42 -14.83
N ASP A 110 -10.80 17.75 -14.82
CA ASP A 110 -11.16 18.55 -15.99
C ASP A 110 -9.94 18.86 -16.89
N ASN A 111 -10.21 19.38 -18.08
CA ASN A 111 -9.17 19.69 -19.07
C ASN A 111 -8.13 20.70 -18.55
N GLU A 112 -8.54 21.68 -17.73
CA GLU A 112 -7.61 22.65 -17.13
C GLU A 112 -6.67 21.97 -16.13
N THR A 113 -7.21 21.08 -15.29
CA THR A 113 -6.43 20.28 -14.34
C THR A 113 -5.42 19.41 -15.07
N LEU A 114 -5.85 18.71 -16.12
CA LEU A 114 -4.98 17.86 -16.93
C LEU A 114 -3.89 18.66 -17.64
N ALA A 115 -4.22 19.83 -18.21
CA ALA A 115 -3.25 20.72 -18.84
C ALA A 115 -2.19 21.19 -17.82
N THR A 116 -2.64 21.65 -16.65
CA THR A 116 -1.74 22.13 -15.57
C THR A 116 -0.81 21.02 -15.08
N LEU A 117 -1.32 19.78 -14.92
CA LEU A 117 -0.50 18.63 -14.54
C LEU A 117 0.49 18.23 -15.65
N SER A 118 0.10 18.37 -16.92
CA SER A 118 0.95 18.05 -18.07
C SER A 118 2.17 18.97 -18.17
N GLU A 119 2.04 20.25 -17.77
CA GLU A 119 3.18 21.18 -17.66
C GLU A 119 4.25 20.72 -16.65
N ARG A 120 3.88 19.83 -15.72
CA ARG A 120 4.79 19.27 -14.72
C ARG A 120 5.45 17.97 -15.16
N VAL A 121 5.21 17.52 -16.39
CA VAL A 121 5.88 16.36 -16.99
C VAL A 121 7.23 16.79 -17.53
N PHE A 122 8.31 16.15 -17.06
CA PHE A 122 9.66 16.43 -17.49
C PHE A 122 10.15 15.39 -18.50
N LEU A 123 10.56 15.84 -19.69
CA LEU A 123 11.19 15.00 -20.72
C LEU A 123 12.68 14.81 -20.43
N MET A 124 13.02 14.27 -19.26
CA MET A 124 14.40 13.94 -18.90
C MET A 124 14.47 12.74 -17.96
N PRO A 125 15.63 12.05 -17.89
CA PRO A 125 15.81 10.96 -16.94
C PRO A 125 15.58 11.42 -15.51
N ILE A 126 14.85 10.61 -14.72
CA ILE A 126 14.48 10.93 -13.34
C ILE A 126 15.70 11.22 -12.46
N VAL A 127 16.79 10.48 -12.63
CA VAL A 127 18.07 10.68 -11.92
C VAL A 127 18.63 12.08 -12.17
N LYS A 128 18.55 12.59 -13.41
CA LYS A 128 19.02 13.94 -13.74
C LYS A 128 18.17 15.00 -13.04
N LYS A 129 16.85 14.85 -13.08
CA LYS A 129 15.92 15.77 -12.39
C LYS A 129 16.15 15.77 -10.88
N PHE A 130 16.33 14.59 -10.28
CA PHE A 130 16.62 14.44 -8.85
C PHE A 130 17.88 15.20 -8.45
N LYS A 131 18.99 15.01 -9.18
CA LYS A 131 20.27 15.70 -8.92
C LYS A 131 20.12 17.23 -9.02
N ILE A 132 19.39 17.73 -10.02
CA ILE A 132 19.11 19.18 -10.15
C ILE A 132 18.37 19.71 -8.93
N LEU A 133 17.37 18.98 -8.42
CA LEU A 133 16.62 19.40 -7.24
C LEU A 133 17.48 19.37 -5.98
N GLN A 134 18.32 18.34 -5.83
CA GLN A 134 19.25 18.21 -4.70
C GLN A 134 20.31 19.33 -4.69
N GLN A 135 20.87 19.68 -5.85
CA GLN A 135 21.80 20.80 -6.00
C GLN A 135 21.18 22.16 -5.63
N ARG A 136 19.86 22.29 -5.77
CA ARG A 136 19.09 23.46 -5.33
C ARG A 136 18.76 23.43 -3.83
N GLY A 137 19.31 22.49 -3.06
CA GLY A 137 19.08 22.36 -1.62
C GLY A 137 17.79 21.64 -1.24
N ASN A 138 17.09 20.99 -2.19
CA ASN A 138 15.87 20.24 -1.88
C ASN A 138 16.21 18.80 -1.48
N ALA A 139 15.33 18.19 -0.69
CA ALA A 139 15.33 16.75 -0.39
C ALA A 139 14.11 16.08 -1.05
N PRO A 140 14.13 15.85 -2.38
CA PRO A 140 12.98 15.27 -3.07
C PRO A 140 12.76 13.81 -2.68
N VAL A 141 11.48 13.42 -2.59
CA VAL A 141 11.05 12.02 -2.47
C VAL A 141 10.47 11.57 -3.82
N CYS A 142 10.91 10.42 -4.31
CA CYS A 142 10.38 9.83 -5.53
C CYS A 142 9.40 8.71 -5.21
N LEU A 143 8.19 8.79 -5.80
CA LEU A 143 7.18 7.74 -5.71
C LEU A 143 7.14 6.97 -7.04
N PHE A 144 7.05 5.65 -6.94
CA PHE A 144 7.02 4.75 -8.10
C PHE A 144 5.80 3.82 -8.02
N PRO A 145 5.24 3.42 -9.16
CA PRO A 145 4.09 2.53 -9.19
C PRO A 145 4.43 1.09 -8.77
N LYS A 146 5.70 0.70 -8.86
CA LYS A 146 6.17 -0.66 -8.55
C LYS A 146 7.45 -0.66 -7.73
N VAL A 147 7.61 -1.73 -6.96
CA VAL A 147 8.77 -1.95 -6.07
C VAL A 147 10.06 -2.16 -6.85
N ASP A 148 10.03 -2.83 -8.00
CA ASP A 148 11.18 -3.06 -8.87
C ASP A 148 11.77 -1.74 -9.39
N MET A 149 10.92 -0.83 -9.87
CA MET A 149 11.32 0.52 -10.33
C MET A 149 11.93 1.34 -9.19
N CYS A 150 11.33 1.29 -7.99
CA CYS A 150 11.87 1.94 -6.80
C CYS A 150 13.24 1.37 -6.43
N LYS A 151 13.40 0.04 -6.49
CA LYS A 151 14.66 -0.64 -6.22
C LYS A 151 15.74 -0.22 -7.21
N GLU A 152 15.46 -0.27 -8.51
CA GLU A 152 16.39 0.14 -9.56
C GLU A 152 16.85 1.59 -9.37
N PHE A 153 15.90 2.50 -9.09
CA PHE A 153 16.22 3.89 -8.81
C PHE A 153 17.09 4.05 -7.55
N ASN A 154 16.72 3.41 -6.45
CA ASN A 154 17.47 3.50 -5.19
C ASN A 154 18.88 2.92 -5.31
N GLU A 155 19.06 1.80 -6.00
CA GLU A 155 20.38 1.20 -6.27
C GLU A 155 21.23 2.13 -7.13
N THR A 156 20.64 2.71 -8.16
CA THR A 156 21.32 3.72 -9.01
C THR A 156 21.75 4.92 -8.18
N MET A 157 20.88 5.46 -7.33
CA MET A 157 21.19 6.61 -6.49
C MET A 157 22.25 6.29 -5.43
N LEU A 158 22.19 5.10 -4.82
CA LEU A 158 23.18 4.62 -3.85
C LEU A 158 24.57 4.48 -4.48
N ALA A 159 24.66 3.92 -5.69
CA ALA A 159 25.93 3.78 -6.43
C ALA A 159 26.56 5.12 -6.82
N ASN A 160 25.76 6.19 -6.91
CA ASN A 160 26.22 7.54 -7.19
C ASN A 160 26.76 8.27 -5.95
N LEU A 161 26.61 7.73 -4.74
CA LEU A 161 27.12 8.35 -3.53
C LEU A 161 28.65 8.17 -3.42
N PRO A 162 29.39 9.18 -2.94
CA PRO A 162 30.85 9.09 -2.80
C PRO A 162 31.28 8.21 -1.63
N SER A 163 30.37 7.88 -0.72
CA SER A 163 30.64 7.08 0.48
C SER A 163 30.75 5.59 0.17
N PRO A 164 31.61 4.84 0.87
CA PRO A 164 31.71 3.40 0.71
C PRO A 164 30.39 2.70 1.11
N THR A 165 30.00 1.71 0.32
CA THR A 165 28.79 0.90 0.59
C THR A 165 29.05 -0.13 1.67
N VAL A 166 28.20 -0.16 2.70
CA VAL A 166 28.18 -1.21 3.72
C VAL A 166 27.00 -2.15 3.47
N LYS A 167 27.25 -3.46 3.37
CA LYS A 167 26.21 -4.48 3.24
C LYS A 167 25.83 -5.02 4.61
N ILE A 168 24.61 -4.75 5.04
CA ILE A 168 24.03 -5.30 6.27
C ILE A 168 23.27 -6.57 5.89
N ARG A 169 23.69 -7.73 6.41
CA ARG A 169 23.02 -9.02 6.16
C ARG A 169 21.96 -9.26 7.22
N ALA A 170 20.74 -9.58 6.81
CA ALA A 170 19.68 -10.02 7.71
C ALA A 170 19.92 -11.47 8.14
N THR A 171 19.71 -11.77 9.43
CA THR A 171 19.68 -13.14 9.97
C THR A 171 18.23 -13.48 10.27
N ASN A 172 17.67 -14.41 9.50
CA ASN A 172 16.33 -14.92 9.75
C ASN A 172 16.44 -16.14 10.68
N LEU A 173 15.85 -16.04 11.88
CA LEU A 173 15.68 -17.18 12.77
C LEU A 173 14.38 -17.89 12.39
N PHE A 174 14.45 -19.20 12.17
CA PHE A 174 13.29 -20.03 11.89
C PHE A 174 13.01 -20.91 13.10
N ASP A 175 11.96 -20.60 13.85
CA ASP A 175 11.46 -21.48 14.91
C ASP A 175 10.72 -22.66 14.25
N GLY A 176 11.37 -23.83 14.27
CA GLY A 176 10.92 -25.02 13.56
C GLY A 176 9.73 -25.69 14.22
N THR A 177 8.51 -25.35 13.79
CA THR A 177 7.31 -26.21 13.99
C THR A 177 6.45 -26.37 12.73
N GLY A 178 6.85 -25.82 11.58
CA GLY A 178 6.20 -26.04 10.29
C GLY A 178 7.08 -26.81 9.32
N ASN A 179 6.53 -27.80 8.60
CA ASN A 179 7.18 -28.38 7.42
C ASN A 179 7.30 -27.28 6.33
N ILE A 180 8.48 -26.68 6.19
CA ILE A 180 8.70 -25.61 5.21
C ILE A 180 9.26 -26.20 3.91
N HIS A 181 8.47 -26.11 2.83
CA HIS A 181 9.02 -26.10 1.47
C HIS A 181 9.79 -24.79 1.27
N VAL A 182 11.11 -24.83 1.47
CA VAL A 182 11.99 -23.68 1.21
C VAL A 182 12.09 -23.50 -0.31
N SER A 183 11.26 -22.63 -0.88
CA SER A 183 11.55 -22.01 -2.16
C SER A 183 12.72 -21.06 -1.97
N ARG A 184 13.96 -21.58 -2.09
CA ARG A 184 15.12 -20.73 -2.29
C ARG A 184 14.94 -20.05 -3.65
N LYS A 185 14.55 -18.78 -3.68
CA LYS A 185 14.91 -17.93 -4.82
C LYS A 185 16.43 -17.82 -4.80
N LYS A 186 17.09 -18.74 -5.50
CA LYS A 186 18.52 -18.66 -5.83
C LYS A 186 18.65 -17.72 -7.03
N ASP A 187 19.09 -16.50 -6.81
CA ASP A 187 19.56 -15.66 -7.91
C ASP A 187 20.76 -16.33 -8.63
N ASP A 188 21.58 -17.10 -7.91
CA ASP A 188 22.73 -17.87 -8.46
C ASP A 188 22.36 -18.97 -9.47
N ASP A 189 21.12 -19.51 -9.45
CA ASP A 189 20.70 -20.55 -10.40
C ASP A 189 20.27 -19.96 -11.75
N LEU A 190 19.96 -18.65 -11.81
CA LEU A 190 19.56 -17.99 -13.05
C LEU A 190 20.78 -17.67 -13.92
N GLU A 191 21.85 -17.14 -13.33
CA GLU A 191 23.13 -16.90 -14.03
C GLU A 191 23.72 -18.20 -14.60
N LYS A 192 23.72 -19.28 -13.80
CA LYS A 192 24.18 -20.60 -14.26
C LYS A 192 23.30 -21.19 -15.37
N LYS A 193 21.99 -20.94 -15.35
CA LYS A 193 21.08 -21.36 -16.43
C LYS A 193 21.29 -20.56 -17.72
N VAL A 194 21.59 -19.26 -17.59
CA VAL A 194 21.91 -18.40 -18.74
C VAL A 194 23.25 -18.81 -19.36
N GLU A 195 24.30 -19.04 -18.56
CA GLU A 195 25.59 -19.54 -19.04
C GLU A 195 25.47 -20.91 -19.71
N LYS A 196 24.66 -21.82 -19.16
CA LYS A 196 24.45 -23.14 -19.76
C LYS A 196 23.75 -23.04 -21.12
N LYS A 197 22.72 -22.20 -21.25
CA LYS A 197 22.04 -21.98 -22.53
C LYS A 197 22.94 -21.31 -23.57
N LEU A 198 23.81 -20.40 -23.17
CA LEU A 198 24.79 -19.76 -24.06
C LEU A 198 25.84 -20.75 -24.58
N LYS A 199 26.19 -21.77 -23.81
CA LYS A 199 27.08 -22.86 -24.24
C LYS A 199 26.43 -23.89 -25.16
N GLU A 200 25.11 -24.01 -25.12
CA GLU A 200 24.34 -24.91 -26.01
C GLU A 200 24.01 -24.25 -27.37
N LEU A 201 24.30 -22.95 -27.53
CA LEU A 201 24.07 -22.15 -28.74
C LEU A 201 25.34 -21.88 -29.57
N ASN A 202 26.50 -22.38 -29.13
CA ASN A 202 27.76 -22.41 -29.87
C ASN A 202 28.15 -23.87 -30.17
#